data_AF-A0A0K6HMJ1-F1
#
_entry.id   AF-A0A0K6HMJ1-F1
#
_cell.length_a   1.000
_cell.length_b   1.000
_cell.length_c   1.000
_cell.angle_alpha   90.00
_cell.angle_beta   90.00
_cell.angle_gamma   90.00
#
_symmetry.space_group_name_H-M   'P 1'
#
loop_
_entity.id
_entity.type
_entity.pdbx_description
1 polymer ?
#
loop_
_entity_poly.entity_id
_entity_poly.type
_entity_poly.pdbx_seq_one_letter_code
_entity_poly.pdbx_strand_id
1 'polypeptide(L)'
;MPLLSVPDDAALHQLARGHHDARRDKDLLMTPLNMNGYTYLPDSKIALVVTFLEMTGAPAGLAAPKAPAGVSLERSQAADLDGFLRLFRKVGEEWLWFSRLVMPREKLAAILCEPSREVWIVRKDGVDAGLLELDFADPQDVELSFFGLTRDVMGQGLGRWLMQEALWRAWSRPQTKRFFVHTCTGDSPVALGFYQASGFRPYKRAIEVIDDPRLAGHLPETAAPHVPVLGRLADRTDTGFSA
;
A
#
# COMPACT_ATOMS: atom_id res chain seq x y z
N MET A 1 5.01 15.73 26.00
CA MET A 1 3.79 15.91 25.19
C MET A 1 3.62 14.64 24.36
N PRO A 2 2.49 13.95 24.43
CA PRO A 2 2.42 12.57 23.98
C PRO A 2 2.49 12.51 22.45
N LEU A 3 3.39 11.64 21.97
CA LEU A 3 3.59 11.30 20.58
C LEU A 3 2.33 10.61 20.03
N LEU A 4 1.72 11.22 19.01
CA LEU A 4 0.76 10.54 18.15
C LEU A 4 1.54 9.86 17.03
N SER A 5 1.92 8.60 17.27
CA SER A 5 2.27 7.65 16.22
C SER A 5 1.05 7.52 15.30
N VAL A 6 1.14 8.02 14.07
CA VAL A 6 0.13 7.74 13.05
C VAL A 6 0.28 6.26 12.73
N PRO A 7 -0.75 5.43 12.92
CA PRO A 7 -0.53 4.00 12.84
C PRO A 7 -0.45 3.55 11.38
N ASP A 8 0.17 2.38 11.20
CA ASP A 8 0.20 1.48 10.03
C ASP A 8 -1.06 1.64 9.14
N ASP A 9 -0.97 1.41 7.82
CA ASP A 9 -2.13 1.55 6.89
C ASP A 9 -3.37 0.76 7.40
N ALA A 10 -3.12 -0.31 8.18
CA ALA A 10 -4.10 -1.08 8.95
C ALA A 10 -5.02 -0.25 9.88
N ALA A 11 -4.57 0.87 10.45
CA ALA A 11 -5.37 1.70 11.34
C ALA A 11 -6.15 2.82 10.63
N LEU A 12 -5.82 3.12 9.36
CA LEU A 12 -6.70 3.94 8.53
C LEU A 12 -8.03 3.23 8.23
N HIS A 13 -8.06 1.88 8.28
CA HIS A 13 -9.28 1.09 8.13
C HIS A 13 -10.35 1.34 9.22
N GLN A 14 -10.00 1.92 10.37
CA GLN A 14 -10.99 2.22 11.41
C GLN A 14 -11.73 3.56 11.18
N LEU A 15 -11.24 4.45 10.32
CA LEU A 15 -11.75 5.83 10.19
C LEU A 15 -12.84 6.02 9.12
N ALA A 16 -13.21 4.98 8.36
CA ALA A 16 -14.13 5.08 7.22
C ALA A 16 -15.57 4.58 7.48
N ARG A 17 -16.02 4.46 8.75
CA ARG A 17 -17.38 3.96 9.05
C ARG A 17 -18.43 5.06 9.01
N GLY A 18 -19.13 5.16 7.88
CA GLY A 18 -20.46 5.78 7.79
C GLY A 18 -21.53 4.89 8.43
N HIS A 19 -22.65 5.50 8.84
CA HIS A 19 -23.71 4.89 9.64
C HIS A 19 -24.36 3.66 8.97
N HIS A 20 -23.98 2.45 9.38
CA HIS A 20 -24.73 1.21 9.15
C HIS A 20 -24.91 0.42 10.47
N ASP A 21 -25.97 -0.39 10.51
CA ASP A 21 -26.63 -0.95 11.69
C ASP A 21 -25.69 -1.59 12.74
N ALA A 22 -25.55 -0.91 13.89
CA ALA A 22 -24.58 -1.17 14.94
C ALA A 22 -24.73 -2.52 15.68
N ARG A 23 -25.85 -3.26 15.49
CA ARG A 23 -26.08 -4.56 16.16
C ARG A 23 -25.49 -5.76 15.41
N ARG A 24 -25.51 -5.77 14.07
CA ARG A 24 -24.85 -6.82 13.26
C ARG A 24 -23.32 -6.69 13.23
N ASP A 25 -22.84 -5.45 13.32
CA ASP A 25 -21.41 -5.13 13.32
C ASP A 25 -20.66 -5.64 14.56
N LYS A 26 -21.35 -5.76 15.70
CA LYS A 26 -20.72 -6.09 16.98
C LYS A 26 -20.30 -7.57 17.09
N ASP A 27 -21.03 -8.47 16.44
CA ASP A 27 -20.69 -9.90 16.40
C ASP A 27 -19.56 -10.19 15.38
N LEU A 28 -19.43 -9.37 14.34
CA LEU A 28 -18.32 -9.46 13.37
C LEU A 28 -17.00 -8.92 13.93
N LEU A 29 -17.06 -7.93 14.82
CA LEU A 29 -15.90 -7.31 15.49
C LEU A 29 -15.09 -8.28 16.36
N MET A 30 -15.56 -9.52 16.60
CA MET A 30 -14.87 -10.54 17.39
C MET A 30 -14.95 -11.93 16.72
N THR A 31 -14.69 -12.03 15.41
CA THR A 31 -14.51 -13.36 14.79
C THR A 31 -13.10 -13.87 15.12
N PRO A 32 -12.95 -14.88 16.01
CA PRO A 32 -11.62 -15.40 16.35
C PRO A 32 -11.02 -16.11 15.13
N LEU A 33 -9.74 -15.83 14.84
CA LEU A 33 -9.02 -16.52 13.78
C LEU A 33 -8.78 -17.98 14.19
N ASN A 34 -9.24 -18.92 13.36
CA ASN A 34 -8.98 -20.33 13.55
C ASN A 34 -7.60 -20.66 12.97
N MET A 35 -6.63 -20.93 13.85
CA MET A 35 -5.25 -21.25 13.44
C MET A 35 -5.09 -22.67 12.89
N ASN A 36 -6.12 -23.52 12.98
CA ASN A 36 -6.11 -24.91 12.50
C ASN A 36 -7.36 -25.21 11.65
N GLY A 37 -7.68 -24.33 10.70
CA GLY A 37 -8.80 -24.52 9.79
C GLY A 37 -9.21 -23.26 9.06
N TYR A 38 -10.48 -23.22 8.65
CA TYR A 38 -11.05 -22.06 7.97
C TYR A 38 -11.69 -21.09 8.98
N THR A 39 -11.48 -19.79 8.75
CA THR A 39 -12.29 -18.71 9.31
C THR A 39 -13.15 -18.16 8.18
N TYR A 40 -14.47 -18.29 8.31
CA TYR A 40 -15.41 -17.72 7.34
C TYR A 40 -15.51 -16.21 7.56
N LEU A 41 -15.47 -15.46 6.47
CA LEU A 41 -15.60 -14.01 6.47
C LEU A 41 -16.92 -13.62 5.80
N PRO A 42 -17.52 -12.48 6.17
CA PRO A 42 -18.60 -11.90 5.38
C PRO A 42 -18.16 -11.67 3.93
N ASP A 43 -19.10 -11.81 2.99
CA ASP A 43 -18.85 -11.57 1.57
C ASP A 43 -18.41 -10.12 1.26
N SER A 44 -18.60 -9.20 2.21
CA SER A 44 -18.14 -7.81 2.14
C SER A 44 -16.67 -7.60 2.55
N LYS A 45 -16.00 -8.65 3.05
CA LYS A 45 -14.63 -8.61 3.54
C LYS A 45 -13.70 -9.40 2.61
N ILE A 46 -12.44 -8.97 2.56
CA ILE A 46 -11.35 -9.74 1.96
C ILE A 46 -10.25 -9.98 2.99
N ALA A 47 -9.57 -11.13 2.87
CA ALA A 47 -8.41 -11.45 3.68
C ALA A 47 -7.14 -11.48 2.83
N LEU A 48 -6.12 -10.79 3.30
CA LEU A 48 -4.83 -10.66 2.65
C LEU A 48 -3.75 -11.24 3.57
N VAL A 49 -2.85 -12.04 3.00
CA VAL A 49 -1.69 -12.53 3.76
C VAL A 49 -0.59 -11.48 3.63
N VAL A 50 -0.30 -10.78 4.72
CA VAL A 50 0.74 -9.76 4.79
C VAL A 50 2.07 -10.41 5.13
N THR A 51 3.11 -10.11 4.36
CA THR A 51 4.50 -10.47 4.65
C THR A 51 5.29 -9.20 4.91
N PHE A 52 5.90 -9.12 6.09
CA PHE A 52 6.78 -8.03 6.46
C PHE A 52 8.22 -8.43 6.12
N LEU A 53 8.94 -7.51 5.47
CA LEU A 53 10.34 -7.67 5.12
C LEU A 53 11.16 -6.52 5.68
N GLU A 54 12.40 -6.81 6.05
CA GLU A 54 13.31 -5.82 6.61
C GLU A 54 14.73 -5.95 6.08
N MET A 55 15.47 -4.86 6.27
CA MET A 55 16.89 -4.76 6.08
C MET A 55 17.47 -4.05 7.30
N THR A 56 18.42 -4.68 7.99
CA THR A 56 19.03 -4.18 9.24
C THR A 56 20.45 -3.63 9.05
N GLY A 57 20.86 -3.46 7.79
CA GLY A 57 22.13 -2.82 7.43
C GLY A 57 22.14 -2.42 5.97
N ALA A 58 22.79 -1.31 5.67
CA ALA A 58 22.89 -0.78 4.31
C ALA A 58 23.58 -1.80 3.36
N PRO A 59 23.12 -1.91 2.10
CA PRO A 59 23.83 -2.70 1.10
C PRO A 59 25.26 -2.19 0.88
N ALA A 60 26.21 -3.11 0.69
CA ALA A 60 27.59 -2.75 0.42
C ALA A 60 27.70 -1.96 -0.89
N GLY A 61 28.51 -0.89 -0.89
CA GLY A 61 28.72 -0.05 -2.07
C GLY A 61 27.53 0.83 -2.45
N LEU A 62 26.58 1.06 -1.54
CA LEU A 62 25.48 1.98 -1.76
C LEU A 62 26.01 3.39 -2.07
N ALA A 63 25.58 3.93 -3.19
CA ALA A 63 25.92 5.27 -3.67
C ALA A 63 24.67 5.99 -4.16
N ALA A 64 24.74 7.31 -4.30
CA ALA A 64 23.65 8.09 -4.88
C ALA A 64 23.37 7.59 -6.31
N PRO A 65 22.15 7.10 -6.60
CA PRO A 65 21.83 6.58 -7.91
C PRO A 65 21.73 7.72 -8.93
N LYS A 66 22.15 7.41 -10.16
CA LYS A 66 21.98 8.33 -11.29
C LYS A 66 20.64 8.06 -11.96
N ALA A 67 19.82 9.10 -12.11
CA ALA A 67 18.56 9.00 -12.84
C ALA A 67 18.79 8.56 -14.31
N PRO A 68 17.99 7.62 -14.83
CA PRO A 68 17.97 7.31 -16.26
C PRO A 68 17.58 8.54 -17.09
N ALA A 69 17.91 8.53 -18.39
CA ALA A 69 17.53 9.62 -19.29
C ALA A 69 16.00 9.84 -19.30
N GLY A 70 15.59 11.11 -19.22
CA GLY A 70 14.19 11.52 -19.19
C GLY A 70 13.46 11.21 -17.88
N VAL A 71 14.15 10.72 -16.85
CA VAL A 71 13.54 10.41 -15.55
C VAL A 71 13.89 11.48 -14.52
N SER A 72 12.89 11.93 -13.77
CA SER A 72 13.08 12.75 -12.57
C SER A 72 12.36 12.14 -11.35
N LEU A 73 12.85 12.50 -10.17
CA LEU A 73 12.21 12.21 -8.89
C LEU A 73 11.93 13.55 -8.20
N GLU A 74 10.65 13.86 -7.98
CA GLU A 74 10.22 15.17 -7.51
C GLU A 74 9.42 15.05 -6.22
N ARG A 75 9.66 15.94 -5.25
CA ARG A 75 8.95 15.89 -3.97
C ARG A 75 7.51 16.37 -4.18
N SER A 76 6.56 15.50 -3.86
CA SER A 76 5.13 15.84 -3.85
C SER A 76 4.87 17.04 -2.93
N GLN A 77 3.99 17.94 -3.37
CA GLN A 77 3.59 19.15 -2.65
C GLN A 77 2.11 19.03 -2.30
N ALA A 78 1.71 19.42 -1.08
CA ALA A 78 0.30 19.36 -0.68
C ALA A 78 -0.64 20.25 -1.50
N ALA A 79 -0.09 21.26 -2.21
CA ALA A 79 -0.85 22.13 -3.10
C ALA A 79 -1.48 21.39 -4.30
N ASP A 80 -0.93 20.24 -4.72
CA ASP A 80 -1.47 19.43 -5.83
C ASP A 80 -2.01 18.08 -5.34
N LEU A 81 -2.98 18.15 -4.43
CA LEU A 81 -3.62 16.95 -3.86
C LEU A 81 -4.32 16.11 -4.94
N ASP A 82 -4.95 16.76 -5.92
CA ASP A 82 -5.69 16.06 -6.96
C ASP A 82 -4.74 15.36 -7.94
N GLY A 83 -3.59 15.96 -8.27
CA GLY A 83 -2.51 15.30 -9.01
C GLY A 83 -1.99 14.07 -8.29
N PHE A 84 -1.69 14.21 -7.00
CA PHE A 84 -1.28 13.08 -6.17
C PHE A 84 -2.33 11.95 -6.17
N LEU A 85 -3.61 12.25 -5.94
CA LEU A 85 -4.69 11.25 -5.92
C LEU A 85 -4.89 10.57 -7.28
N ARG A 86 -4.76 11.31 -8.39
CA ARG A 86 -4.80 10.72 -9.74
C ARG A 86 -3.66 9.73 -9.94
N LEU A 87 -2.44 10.09 -9.56
CA LEU A 87 -1.29 9.20 -9.66
C LEU A 87 -1.40 7.99 -8.73
N PHE A 88 -1.82 8.19 -7.48
CA PHE A 88 -2.04 7.13 -6.51
C PHE A 88 -3.02 6.08 -7.05
N ARG A 89 -4.15 6.52 -7.63
CA ARG A 89 -5.08 5.62 -8.32
C ARG A 89 -4.44 4.93 -9.51
N LYS A 90 -3.76 5.67 -10.40
CA LYS A 90 -3.12 5.11 -11.61
C LYS A 90 -2.10 4.01 -11.28
N VAL A 91 -1.36 4.14 -10.18
CA VAL A 91 -0.34 3.18 -9.75
C VAL A 91 -0.98 1.98 -9.04
N GLY A 92 -1.94 2.23 -8.15
CA GLY A 92 -2.34 1.25 -7.15
C GLY A 92 -3.73 0.63 -7.31
N GLU A 93 -4.56 1.12 -8.23
CA GLU A 93 -5.94 0.62 -8.42
C GLU A 93 -5.99 -0.90 -8.62
N GLU A 94 -5.07 -1.45 -9.41
CA GLU A 94 -5.02 -2.90 -9.67
C GLU A 94 -4.51 -3.74 -8.49
N TRP A 95 -4.01 -3.07 -7.46
CA TRP A 95 -3.38 -3.66 -6.29
C TRP A 95 -4.11 -3.29 -5.01
N LEU A 96 -5.39 -2.90 -5.13
CA LEU A 96 -6.25 -2.50 -4.00
C LEU A 96 -5.68 -1.34 -3.17
N TRP A 97 -4.98 -0.39 -3.78
CA TRP A 97 -4.60 0.82 -3.06
C TRP A 97 -5.80 1.77 -2.98
N PHE A 98 -6.36 1.92 -1.78
CA PHE A 98 -7.47 2.84 -1.53
C PHE A 98 -7.25 3.75 -0.32
N SER A 99 -6.26 3.49 0.53
CA SER A 99 -6.08 4.17 1.82
C SER A 99 -5.98 5.70 1.67
N ARG A 100 -5.27 6.19 0.63
CA ARG A 100 -5.20 7.63 0.34
C ARG A 100 -6.44 8.17 -0.38
N LEU A 101 -7.20 7.33 -1.08
CA LEU A 101 -8.42 7.73 -1.79
C LEU A 101 -9.60 7.99 -0.84
N VAL A 102 -9.64 7.28 0.28
CA VAL A 102 -10.72 7.39 1.29
C VAL A 102 -10.38 8.32 2.45
N MET A 103 -9.13 8.80 2.50
CA MET A 103 -8.66 9.68 3.55
C MET A 103 -9.27 11.09 3.41
N PRO A 104 -9.69 11.73 4.52
CA PRO A 104 -10.07 13.14 4.49
C PRO A 104 -8.95 14.02 3.90
N ARG A 105 -9.32 14.96 3.02
CA ARG A 105 -8.36 15.75 2.24
C ARG A 105 -7.40 16.53 3.13
N GLU A 106 -7.88 17.05 4.25
CA GLU A 106 -7.09 17.81 5.21
C GLU A 106 -6.02 16.93 5.87
N LYS A 107 -6.37 15.68 6.18
CA LYS A 107 -5.44 14.71 6.75
C LYS A 107 -4.39 14.30 5.71
N LEU A 108 -4.80 14.07 4.47
CA LEU A 108 -3.87 13.73 3.39
C LEU A 108 -2.90 14.90 3.12
N ALA A 109 -3.40 16.13 3.05
CA ALA A 109 -2.56 17.31 2.90
C ALA A 109 -1.54 17.44 4.05
N ALA A 110 -1.96 17.16 5.30
CA ALA A 110 -1.06 17.15 6.45
C ALA A 110 0.06 16.09 6.31
N ILE A 111 -0.28 14.87 5.88
CA ILE A 111 0.68 13.79 5.60
C ILE A 111 1.68 14.21 4.51
N LEU A 112 1.21 14.81 3.41
CA LEU A 112 2.08 15.23 2.31
C LEU A 112 3.07 16.33 2.73
N CYS A 113 2.69 17.17 3.70
CA CYS A 113 3.53 18.22 4.29
C CYS A 113 4.39 17.76 5.48
N GLU A 114 4.23 16.53 5.95
CA GLU A 114 4.88 16.07 7.17
C GLU A 114 6.41 15.98 6.97
N PRO A 115 7.24 16.63 7.81
CA PRO A 115 8.70 16.62 7.65
C PRO A 115 9.32 15.22 7.79
N SER A 116 8.68 14.34 8.56
CA SER A 116 9.09 12.94 8.75
C SER A 116 8.75 12.06 7.56
N ARG A 117 7.86 12.48 6.65
CA ARG A 117 7.51 11.68 5.48
C ARG A 117 8.17 12.25 4.24
N GLU A 118 8.55 11.39 3.33
CA GLU A 118 9.03 11.75 2.01
C GLU A 118 8.22 11.07 0.92
N VAL A 119 7.30 11.82 0.31
CA VAL A 119 6.51 11.40 -0.85
C VAL A 119 7.11 11.97 -2.14
N TRP A 120 7.55 11.08 -3.02
CA TRP A 120 8.20 11.38 -4.27
C TRP A 120 7.38 10.89 -5.45
N ILE A 121 7.28 11.75 -6.47
CA ILE A 121 6.66 11.45 -7.76
C ILE A 121 7.79 11.13 -8.74
N VAL A 122 7.69 9.96 -9.37
CA VAL A 122 8.55 9.60 -10.50
C VAL A 122 7.93 10.19 -11.74
N ARG A 123 8.70 10.97 -12.51
CA ARG A 123 8.28 11.39 -13.86
C ARG A 123 9.17 10.78 -14.92
N LYS A 124 8.56 10.40 -16.04
CA LYS A 124 9.24 9.97 -17.26
C LYS A 124 8.78 10.88 -18.39
N ASP A 125 9.72 11.61 -18.99
CA ASP A 125 9.49 12.54 -20.09
C ASP A 125 8.35 13.54 -19.79
N GLY A 126 8.31 14.02 -18.53
CA GLY A 126 7.30 14.97 -18.04
C GLY A 126 5.97 14.36 -17.60
N VAL A 127 5.79 13.04 -17.72
CA VAL A 127 4.56 12.33 -17.34
C VAL A 127 4.74 11.63 -16.00
N ASP A 128 3.74 11.75 -15.11
CA ASP A 128 3.72 11.04 -13.83
C ASP A 128 3.67 9.50 -14.06
N ALA A 129 4.69 8.84 -13.55
CA ALA A 129 5.03 7.47 -13.89
C ALA A 129 5.14 6.54 -12.67
N GLY A 130 5.14 7.06 -11.45
CA GLY A 130 5.21 6.25 -10.24
C GLY A 130 5.30 7.04 -8.95
N LEU A 131 5.26 6.31 -7.83
CA LEU A 131 5.22 6.84 -6.48
C LEU A 131 6.26 6.12 -5.60
N LEU A 132 6.96 6.90 -4.78
CA LEU A 132 7.82 6.42 -3.70
C LEU A 132 7.49 7.22 -2.43
N GLU A 133 7.01 6.55 -1.38
CA GLU A 133 6.76 7.14 -0.07
C GLU A 133 7.63 6.45 0.98
N LEU A 134 8.42 7.26 1.70
CA LEU A 134 9.25 6.83 2.82
C LEU A 134 8.75 7.50 4.11
N ASP A 135 8.58 6.73 5.17
CA ASP A 135 8.23 7.25 6.51
C ASP A 135 9.44 7.16 7.43
N PHE A 136 9.82 8.31 7.99
CA PHE A 136 10.91 8.49 8.94
C PHE A 136 10.40 9.00 10.30
N ALA A 137 9.10 8.82 10.62
CA ALA A 137 8.53 9.17 11.91
C ALA A 137 9.30 8.50 13.07
N ASP A 138 9.74 7.25 12.89
CA ASP A 138 10.81 6.66 13.67
C ASP A 138 12.16 6.79 12.91
N PRO A 139 13.10 7.61 13.39
CA PRO A 139 14.39 7.79 12.72
C PRO A 139 15.26 6.54 12.65
N GLN A 140 15.04 5.56 13.54
CA GLN A 140 15.77 4.29 13.54
C GLN A 140 15.07 3.23 12.69
N ASP A 141 13.77 3.36 12.49
CA ASP A 141 12.91 2.37 11.87
C ASP A 141 12.12 2.96 10.69
N VAL A 142 12.78 2.98 9.53
CA VAL A 142 12.27 3.63 8.33
C VAL A 142 11.35 2.70 7.58
N GLU A 143 10.19 3.19 7.16
CA GLU A 143 9.23 2.43 6.37
C GLU A 143 9.26 2.85 4.90
N LEU A 144 9.18 1.88 3.99
CA LEU A 144 8.77 2.08 2.61
C LEU A 144 7.25 1.90 2.50
N SER A 145 6.48 2.97 2.74
CA SER A 145 5.02 2.90 2.83
C SER A 145 4.33 2.69 1.48
N PHE A 146 4.80 3.36 0.43
CA PHE A 146 4.29 3.14 -0.93
C PHE A 146 5.43 3.07 -1.94
N PHE A 147 5.37 2.06 -2.79
CA PHE A 147 6.33 1.88 -3.87
C PHE A 147 5.62 1.30 -5.08
N GLY A 148 5.56 2.06 -6.17
CA GLY A 148 4.89 1.58 -7.36
C GLY A 148 5.21 2.41 -8.59
N LEU A 149 5.09 1.75 -9.73
CA LEU A 149 5.22 2.35 -11.04
C LEU A 149 3.95 2.07 -11.83
N THR A 150 3.62 2.99 -12.71
CA THR A 150 2.55 2.82 -13.69
C THR A 150 2.95 1.77 -14.73
N ARG A 151 1.97 1.05 -15.30
CA ARG A 151 2.21 -0.06 -16.22
C ARG A 151 3.08 0.33 -17.43
N ASP A 152 2.92 1.55 -17.94
CA ASP A 152 3.60 2.05 -19.14
C ASP A 152 5.12 2.10 -19.01
N VAL A 153 5.66 2.12 -17.78
CA VAL A 153 7.11 2.19 -17.52
C VAL A 153 7.67 0.94 -16.83
N MET A 154 6.86 -0.09 -16.61
CA MET A 154 7.31 -1.36 -16.04
C MET A 154 8.24 -2.12 -17.00
N GLY A 155 9.17 -2.90 -16.45
CA GLY A 155 10.10 -3.73 -17.24
C GLY A 155 11.29 -2.98 -17.86
N GLN A 156 11.37 -1.65 -17.73
CA GLN A 156 12.42 -0.82 -18.35
C GLN A 156 13.58 -0.48 -17.39
N GLY A 157 13.75 -1.26 -16.31
CA GLY A 157 14.77 -1.02 -15.28
C GLY A 157 14.46 0.12 -14.30
N LEU A 158 13.36 0.87 -14.51
CA LEU A 158 12.98 2.02 -13.67
C LEU A 158 12.72 1.61 -12.20
N GLY A 159 12.11 0.45 -11.97
CA GLY A 159 11.87 -0.04 -10.60
C GLY A 159 13.17 -0.29 -9.83
N ARG A 160 14.20 -0.84 -10.49
CA ARG A 160 15.51 -1.05 -9.88
C ARG A 160 16.20 0.28 -9.55
N TRP A 161 16.05 1.28 -10.40
CA TRP A 161 16.56 2.63 -10.09
C TRP A 161 15.81 3.25 -8.92
N LEU A 162 14.47 3.18 -8.91
CA LEU A 162 13.66 3.76 -7.84
C LEU A 162 13.93 3.09 -6.49
N MET A 163 14.17 1.78 -6.47
CA MET A 163 14.58 1.09 -5.25
C MET A 163 15.98 1.51 -4.78
N GLN A 164 16.91 1.79 -5.69
CA GLN A 164 18.20 2.37 -5.31
C GLN A 164 18.03 3.78 -4.71
N GLU A 165 17.10 4.59 -5.21
CA GLU A 165 16.76 5.89 -4.61
C GLU A 165 16.21 5.70 -3.19
N ALA A 166 15.29 4.76 -2.99
CA ALA A 166 14.73 4.44 -1.69
C ALA A 166 15.81 3.99 -0.69
N LEU A 167 16.66 3.03 -1.11
CA LEU A 167 17.77 2.54 -0.30
C LEU A 167 18.77 3.65 0.04
N TRP A 168 19.17 4.46 -0.94
CA TRP A 168 20.09 5.56 -0.72
C TRP A 168 19.52 6.58 0.26
N ARG A 169 18.25 6.96 0.13
CA ARG A 169 17.58 7.90 1.05
C ARG A 169 17.45 7.36 2.46
N ALA A 170 17.01 6.11 2.61
CA ALA A 170 16.88 5.47 3.91
C ALA A 170 18.22 5.39 4.63
N TRP A 171 19.25 4.85 3.97
CA TRP A 171 20.55 4.57 4.59
C TRP A 171 21.52 5.75 4.62
N SER A 172 21.23 6.85 3.91
CA SER A 172 22.01 8.09 4.05
C SER A 172 21.76 8.80 5.39
N ARG A 173 20.73 8.40 6.13
CA ARG A 173 20.47 8.92 7.48
C ARG A 173 21.22 8.08 8.52
N PRO A 174 22.13 8.68 9.33
CA PRO A 174 22.98 7.92 10.25
C PRO A 174 22.20 7.24 11.40
N GLN A 175 20.98 7.69 11.68
CA GLN A 175 20.11 7.12 12.71
C GLN A 175 19.51 5.78 12.30
N THR A 176 19.32 5.54 11.00
CA THR A 176 18.61 4.37 10.48
C THR A 176 19.30 3.07 10.90
N LYS A 177 18.53 2.21 11.57
CA LYS A 177 18.93 0.87 12.00
C LYS A 177 18.18 -0.21 11.22
N ARG A 178 16.98 0.10 10.78
CA ARG A 178 16.10 -0.80 10.05
C ARG A 178 15.39 -0.03 8.94
N PHE A 179 15.32 -0.65 7.78
CA PHE A 179 14.47 -0.23 6.67
C PHE A 179 13.53 -1.38 6.35
N PHE A 180 12.23 -1.15 6.43
CA PHE A 180 11.23 -2.21 6.29
C PHE A 180 10.13 -1.84 5.30
N VAL A 181 9.47 -2.88 4.82
CA VAL A 181 8.31 -2.81 3.94
C VAL A 181 7.38 -3.95 4.29
N HIS A 182 6.08 -3.77 4.07
CA HIS A 182 5.14 -4.87 4.04
C HIS A 182 4.51 -4.97 2.66
N THR A 183 4.20 -6.19 2.25
CA THR A 183 3.45 -6.48 1.03
C THR A 183 2.48 -7.60 1.31
N CYS A 184 1.39 -7.68 0.57
CA CYS A 184 0.34 -8.66 0.79
C CYS A 184 -0.08 -9.36 -0.51
N THR A 185 -0.93 -10.37 -0.38
CA THR A 185 -1.50 -11.08 -1.53
C THR A 185 -2.43 -10.24 -2.40
N GLY A 186 -2.81 -9.03 -1.95
CA GLY A 186 -3.52 -8.05 -2.76
C GLY A 186 -2.61 -7.26 -3.71
N ASP A 187 -1.32 -7.17 -3.40
CA ASP A 187 -0.34 -6.47 -4.22
C ASP A 187 0.02 -7.23 -5.50
N SER A 188 0.91 -6.62 -6.30
CA SER A 188 1.50 -7.27 -7.46
C SER A 188 2.15 -8.62 -7.11
N PRO A 189 1.88 -9.70 -7.86
CA PRO A 189 2.47 -11.02 -7.61
C PRO A 189 4.01 -11.05 -7.62
N VAL A 190 4.64 -10.06 -8.28
CA VAL A 190 6.11 -9.95 -8.35
C VAL A 190 6.73 -9.13 -7.20
N ALA A 191 5.92 -8.46 -6.38
CA ALA A 191 6.39 -7.54 -5.34
C ALA A 191 7.30 -8.23 -4.32
N LEU A 192 6.87 -9.38 -3.77
CA LEU A 192 7.66 -10.13 -2.79
C LEU A 192 9.05 -10.50 -3.33
N GLY A 193 9.09 -11.09 -4.54
CA GLY A 193 10.34 -11.47 -5.20
C GLY A 193 11.22 -10.27 -5.50
N PHE A 194 10.62 -9.14 -5.89
CA PHE A 194 11.33 -7.89 -6.14
C PHE A 194 12.00 -7.33 -4.88
N TYR A 195 11.30 -7.29 -3.74
CA TYR A 195 11.87 -6.83 -2.47
C TYR A 195 13.00 -7.74 -2.00
N GLN A 196 12.82 -9.07 -2.11
CA GLN A 196 13.87 -10.03 -1.76
C GLN A 196 15.10 -9.89 -2.67
N ALA A 197 14.91 -9.73 -3.97
CA ALA A 197 16.00 -9.46 -4.92
C ALA A 197 16.71 -8.12 -4.66
N SER A 198 16.03 -7.18 -4.00
CA SER A 198 16.59 -5.90 -3.56
C SER A 198 17.31 -5.97 -2.21
N GLY A 199 17.34 -7.14 -1.57
CA GLY A 199 18.09 -7.41 -0.34
C GLY A 199 17.26 -7.43 0.94
N PHE A 200 15.94 -7.21 0.87
CA PHE A 200 15.06 -7.35 2.02
C PHE A 200 14.86 -8.81 2.41
N ARG A 201 14.68 -9.08 3.70
CA ARG A 201 14.45 -10.43 4.25
C ARG A 201 13.08 -10.50 4.92
N PRO A 202 12.21 -11.47 4.54
CA PRO A 202 10.97 -11.70 5.27
C PRO A 202 11.24 -12.08 6.73
N TYR A 203 10.52 -11.48 7.67
CA TYR A 203 10.73 -11.74 9.11
C TYR A 203 9.42 -11.94 9.90
N LYS A 204 8.27 -11.50 9.37
CA LYS A 204 6.97 -11.61 10.03
C LYS A 204 5.85 -11.82 8.99
N ARG A 205 4.77 -12.45 9.41
CA ARG A 205 3.54 -12.62 8.62
C ARG A 205 2.31 -12.26 9.46
N ALA A 206 1.28 -11.75 8.80
CA ALA A 206 -0.03 -11.50 9.40
C ALA A 206 -1.16 -11.83 8.40
N ILE A 207 -2.38 -11.91 8.91
CA ILE A 207 -3.61 -11.86 8.12
C ILE A 207 -4.23 -10.49 8.35
N GLU A 208 -4.46 -9.77 7.27
CA GLU A 208 -5.20 -8.52 7.27
C GLU A 208 -6.60 -8.78 6.72
N VAL A 209 -7.62 -8.37 7.46
CA VAL A 209 -9.02 -8.47 7.03
C VAL A 209 -9.58 -7.06 6.90
N ILE A 210 -10.00 -6.70 5.69
CA ILE A 210 -10.52 -5.37 5.36
C ILE A 210 -11.89 -5.47 4.71
N ASP A 211 -12.64 -4.37 4.75
CA ASP A 211 -13.77 -4.19 3.85
C ASP A 211 -13.27 -4.17 2.41
N ASP A 212 -13.96 -4.86 1.51
CA ASP A 212 -13.63 -4.81 0.10
C ASP A 212 -13.88 -3.38 -0.42
N PRO A 213 -12.83 -2.63 -0.78
CA PRO A 213 -12.97 -1.23 -1.18
C PRO A 213 -13.80 -1.06 -2.45
N ARG A 214 -13.97 -2.13 -3.25
CA ARG A 214 -14.80 -2.13 -4.47
C ARG A 214 -16.29 -2.10 -4.12
N LEU A 215 -16.70 -2.80 -3.06
CA LEU A 215 -18.09 -2.82 -2.61
C LEU A 215 -18.49 -1.50 -1.93
N ALA A 216 -17.53 -0.78 -1.37
CA ALA A 216 -17.73 0.57 -0.82
C ALA A 216 -17.68 1.68 -1.90
N GLY A 217 -17.45 1.35 -3.17
CA GLY A 217 -17.38 2.30 -4.27
C GLY A 217 -16.09 3.13 -4.32
N HIS A 218 -15.04 2.73 -3.59
CA HIS A 218 -13.76 3.44 -3.57
C HIS A 218 -12.84 3.06 -4.74
N LEU A 219 -13.03 1.85 -5.28
CA LEU A 219 -12.35 1.32 -6.46
C LEU A 219 -13.38 0.71 -7.43
N PRO A 220 -13.10 0.66 -8.75
CA PRO A 220 -13.96 -0.04 -9.69
C PRO A 220 -13.98 -1.55 -9.38
N GLU A 221 -15.08 -2.23 -9.68
CA GLU A 221 -15.20 -3.67 -9.42
C GLU A 221 -14.19 -4.52 -10.21
N THR A 222 -13.66 -3.98 -11.31
CA THR A 222 -12.63 -4.62 -12.14
C THR A 222 -11.23 -4.51 -11.54
N ALA A 223 -11.04 -3.74 -10.47
CA ALA A 223 -9.77 -3.62 -9.77
C ALA A 223 -9.34 -4.95 -9.14
N ALA A 224 -8.04 -5.24 -9.18
CA ALA A 224 -7.43 -6.45 -8.61
C ALA A 224 -8.17 -7.76 -8.97
N PRO A 225 -8.20 -8.14 -10.27
CA PRO A 225 -8.97 -9.30 -10.74
C PRO A 225 -8.50 -10.64 -10.15
N HIS A 226 -7.31 -10.68 -9.54
CA HIS A 226 -6.80 -11.85 -8.80
C HIS A 226 -7.45 -12.02 -7.41
N VAL A 227 -8.18 -11.02 -6.91
CA VAL A 227 -8.95 -11.09 -5.65
C VAL A 227 -10.44 -11.11 -5.98
N PRO A 228 -11.14 -12.26 -5.84
CA PRO A 228 -12.57 -12.36 -6.16
C PRO A 228 -13.46 -11.41 -5.34
N VAL A 229 -14.52 -10.90 -5.95
CA VAL A 229 -15.57 -10.12 -5.28
C VAL A 229 -16.75 -11.05 -4.98
N LEU A 230 -17.19 -11.11 -3.72
CA LEU A 230 -18.27 -12.03 -3.29
C LEU A 230 -19.59 -11.31 -2.97
N GLY A 231 -19.54 -10.15 -2.30
CA GLY A 231 -20.70 -9.48 -1.67
C GLY A 231 -21.74 -8.86 -2.58
N ARG A 232 -21.85 -9.25 -3.85
CA ARG A 232 -23.01 -8.89 -4.66
C ARG A 232 -24.18 -9.78 -4.29
N LEU A 233 -25.25 -9.18 -3.81
CA LEU A 233 -26.59 -9.68 -4.13
C LEU A 233 -26.82 -9.45 -5.64
N ALA A 234 -26.30 -10.36 -6.46
CA ALA A 234 -26.88 -10.59 -7.78
C ALA A 234 -27.99 -11.63 -7.60
N ASP A 235 -29.16 -11.33 -8.13
CA ASP A 235 -30.30 -12.22 -8.35
C ASP A 235 -29.96 -13.71 -8.20
N ARG A 236 -30.25 -14.28 -7.02
CA ARG A 236 -30.55 -15.71 -6.93
C ARG A 236 -31.90 -15.94 -7.61
N THR A 237 -31.97 -15.75 -8.93
CA THR A 237 -32.91 -16.56 -9.71
C THR A 237 -32.31 -17.94 -9.71
N ASP A 238 -32.83 -18.78 -8.81
CA ASP A 238 -32.78 -20.24 -8.90
C ASP A 238 -33.16 -20.64 -10.33
N THR A 239 -32.18 -20.78 -11.22
CA THR A 239 -32.30 -21.76 -12.30
C THR A 239 -31.85 -23.07 -11.68
N GLY A 240 -32.81 -23.73 -11.05
CA GLY A 240 -32.62 -25.04 -10.44
C GLY A 240 -31.97 -25.99 -11.43
N PHE A 241 -30.97 -26.71 -10.93
CA PHE A 241 -30.64 -28.02 -11.50
C PHE A 241 -31.87 -28.92 -11.29
N SER A 242 -32.66 -29.12 -12.34
CA SER A 242 -33.44 -30.35 -12.46
C SER A 242 -32.52 -31.40 -13.07
N ALA A 243 -32.45 -32.53 -12.38
CA ALA A 243 -31.97 -33.81 -12.89
C ALA A 243 -32.76 -34.26 -14.14
#